data_AF-A0A958IP79-F1
#
_entry.id   AF-A0A958IP79-F1
#
_cell.length_a   1.000
_cell.length_b   1.000
_cell.length_c   1.000
_cell.angle_alpha   90.00
_cell.angle_beta   90.00
_cell.angle_gamma   90.00
#
_symmetry.space_group_name_H-M   'P 1'
#
loop_
_entity.id
_entity.type
_entity.pdbx_description
1 polymer ?
#
loop_
_entity_poly.entity_id
_entity_poly.type
_entity_poly.pdbx_seq_one_letter_code
_entity_poly.pdbx_strand_id
1 'polypeptide(L)'
;MHLKERITAPGPKKILALDGGGIRGILTLEILVRLEATLREKLGRQQDFVLADFFDFFAGTSTGAIIAAGLAMGMPVAQVREFYLTNGKAMFDKVGFFKRLRMMFRYAYTDSKLRDKLKEVYGEDTLLGSEKLRSLL
;
A
#
# COMPACT_ATOMS: atom_id res chain seq x y z
N MET A 1 -1.01 -3.40 20.94
CA MET A 1 0.33 -2.85 21.16
C MET A 1 0.38 -1.50 20.48
N HIS A 2 0.62 -0.44 21.23
CA HIS A 2 0.67 0.91 20.70
C HIS A 2 1.90 1.01 19.76
N LEU A 3 1.80 1.77 18.67
CA LEU A 3 2.87 1.92 17.68
C LEU A 3 4.25 2.26 18.32
N LYS A 4 4.22 3.10 19.36
CA LYS A 4 5.38 3.51 20.17
C LYS A 4 6.02 2.37 20.97
N GLU A 5 5.29 1.33 21.31
CA GLU A 5 5.85 0.16 21.98
C GLU A 5 6.58 -0.72 20.95
N ARG A 6 6.01 -0.86 19.74
CA ARG A 6 6.63 -1.66 18.67
C ARG A 6 7.94 -1.06 18.18
N ILE A 7 8.08 0.27 18.17
CA ILE A 7 9.31 0.91 17.72
C ILE A 7 10.47 0.65 18.69
N THR A 8 10.22 0.76 20.00
CA THR A 8 11.25 0.61 21.06
C THR A 8 11.48 -0.83 21.48
N ALA A 9 10.59 -1.77 21.11
CA ALA A 9 10.74 -3.17 21.44
C ALA A 9 12.07 -3.75 20.89
N PRO A 10 12.81 -4.51 21.70
CA PRO A 10 14.06 -5.14 21.27
C PRO A 10 13.79 -6.23 20.21
N GLY A 11 14.80 -6.52 19.39
CA GLY A 11 14.74 -7.55 18.35
C GLY A 11 14.62 -7.00 16.92
N PRO A 12 14.59 -7.91 15.92
CA PRO A 12 14.59 -7.53 14.52
C PRO A 12 13.26 -6.88 14.12
N LYS A 13 13.34 -5.83 13.28
CA LYS A 13 12.18 -5.20 12.66
C LYS A 13 11.91 -5.81 11.30
N LYS A 14 10.63 -5.93 10.94
CA LYS A 14 10.19 -6.52 9.67
C LYS A 14 9.78 -5.45 8.69
N ILE A 15 10.37 -5.48 7.50
CA ILE A 15 10.09 -4.53 6.42
C ILE A 15 9.46 -5.30 5.25
N LEU A 16 8.34 -4.83 4.74
CA LEU A 16 7.76 -5.29 3.48
C LEU A 16 8.09 -4.28 2.37
N ALA A 17 8.92 -4.67 1.41
CA ALA A 17 9.31 -3.84 0.28
C ALA A 17 8.60 -4.31 -1.00
N LEU A 18 7.95 -3.37 -1.71
CA LEU A 18 7.11 -3.64 -2.87
C LEU A 18 7.61 -2.90 -4.10
N ASP A 19 8.05 -3.64 -5.10
CA ASP A 19 8.50 -3.07 -6.37
C ASP A 19 7.37 -2.38 -7.15
N GLY A 20 7.77 -1.46 -8.02
CA GLY A 20 6.89 -0.90 -9.05
C GLY A 20 6.64 -1.91 -10.18
N GLY A 21 5.56 -1.70 -10.94
CA GLY A 21 5.26 -2.59 -12.06
C GLY A 21 4.06 -2.19 -12.92
N GLY A 22 3.52 -0.99 -12.73
CA GLY A 22 2.26 -0.59 -13.36
C GLY A 22 1.14 -1.58 -12.98
N ILE A 23 0.39 -2.04 -13.97
CA ILE A 23 -0.71 -3.03 -13.80
C ILE A 23 -0.24 -4.35 -13.18
N ARG A 24 1.05 -4.69 -13.29
CA ARG A 24 1.61 -5.93 -12.72
C ARG A 24 1.55 -5.95 -11.18
N GLY A 25 1.29 -4.82 -10.53
CA GLY A 25 1.04 -4.79 -9.08
C GLY A 25 -0.15 -5.64 -8.64
N ILE A 26 -1.06 -6.02 -9.56
CA ILE A 26 -2.11 -7.02 -9.25
C ILE A 26 -1.49 -8.36 -8.85
N LEU A 27 -0.41 -8.79 -9.49
CA LEU A 27 0.30 -10.02 -9.11
C LEU A 27 0.85 -9.92 -7.68
N THR A 28 1.45 -8.77 -7.34
CA THR A 28 1.90 -8.48 -5.97
C THR A 28 0.75 -8.57 -4.99
N LEU A 29 -0.43 -8.02 -5.31
CA LEU A 29 -1.61 -8.07 -4.44
C LEU A 29 -2.13 -9.49 -4.24
N GLU A 30 -2.18 -10.34 -5.27
CA GLU A 30 -2.58 -11.74 -5.11
C GLU A 30 -1.64 -12.52 -4.18
N ILE A 31 -0.32 -12.29 -4.31
CA ILE A 31 0.68 -12.86 -3.39
C ILE A 31 0.43 -12.38 -1.96
N LEU A 32 0.17 -11.08 -1.78
CA LEU A 32 -0.08 -10.50 -0.47
C LEU A 32 -1.39 -10.98 0.15
N VAL A 33 -2.43 -11.24 -0.63
CA VAL A 33 -3.69 -11.84 -0.14
C VAL A 33 -3.41 -13.21 0.44
N ARG A 34 -2.64 -14.05 -0.28
CA ARG A 34 -2.29 -15.37 0.22
C ARG A 34 -1.37 -15.30 1.44
N LEU A 35 -0.43 -14.35 1.47
CA LEU A 35 0.45 -14.10 2.61
C LEU A 35 -0.36 -13.72 3.86
N GLU A 36 -1.26 -12.75 3.75
CA GLU A 36 -2.11 -12.29 4.86
C GLU A 36 -2.95 -13.45 5.41
N ALA A 37 -3.58 -14.24 4.53
CA ALA A 37 -4.33 -15.43 4.94
C ALA A 37 -3.46 -16.48 5.63
N THR A 38 -2.26 -16.74 5.11
CA THR A 38 -1.31 -17.71 5.71
C THR A 38 -0.83 -17.24 7.09
N LEU A 39 -0.58 -15.93 7.26
CA LEU A 39 -0.20 -15.37 8.55
C LEU A 39 -1.34 -15.46 9.56
N ARG A 40 -2.59 -15.21 9.15
CA ARG A 40 -3.76 -15.38 10.01
C ARG A 40 -3.84 -16.80 10.56
N GLU A 41 -3.74 -17.79 9.67
CA GLU A 41 -3.77 -19.21 10.02
C GLU A 41 -2.62 -19.57 10.98
N LYS A 42 -1.38 -19.23 10.62
CA LYS A 42 -0.20 -19.60 11.42
C LYS A 42 -0.13 -18.92 12.79
N LEU A 43 -0.70 -17.73 12.92
CA LEU A 43 -0.69 -16.96 14.17
C LEU A 43 -1.97 -17.12 14.99
N GLY A 44 -2.94 -17.92 14.52
CA GLY A 44 -4.24 -18.07 15.18
C GLY A 44 -5.02 -16.76 15.30
N ARG A 45 -4.89 -15.87 14.31
CA ARG A 45 -5.52 -14.54 14.32
C ARG A 45 -6.84 -14.54 13.56
N GLN A 46 -7.73 -13.61 13.93
CA GLN A 46 -9.06 -13.46 13.35
C GLN A 46 -9.05 -12.62 12.06
N GLN A 47 -10.23 -12.36 11.49
CA GLN A 47 -10.39 -11.64 10.22
C GLN A 47 -9.96 -10.16 10.28
N ASP A 48 -9.85 -9.60 11.49
CA ASP A 48 -9.38 -8.24 11.75
C ASP A 48 -7.86 -8.06 11.60
N PHE A 49 -7.11 -9.16 11.53
CA PHE A 49 -5.67 -9.11 11.31
C PHE A 49 -5.34 -8.58 9.92
N VAL A 50 -4.44 -7.61 9.89
CA VAL A 50 -3.90 -7.03 8.67
C VAL A 50 -2.39 -7.10 8.66
N LEU A 51 -1.77 -6.96 7.48
CA LEU A 51 -0.30 -7.02 7.38
C LEU A 51 0.42 -5.99 8.27
N ALA A 52 -0.21 -4.85 8.59
CA ALA A 52 0.35 -3.88 9.54
C ALA A 52 0.49 -4.42 10.97
N ASP A 53 -0.25 -5.46 11.36
CA ASP A 53 -0.07 -6.12 12.66
C ASP A 53 1.20 -7.00 12.72
N PHE A 54 1.79 -7.31 11.57
CA PHE A 54 2.95 -8.19 11.45
C PHE A 54 4.21 -7.49 10.97
N PHE A 55 4.10 -6.63 9.95
CA PHE A 55 5.21 -5.85 9.42
C PHE A 55 5.30 -4.51 10.14
N ASP A 56 6.52 -4.08 10.43
CA ASP A 56 6.81 -2.83 11.11
C ASP A 56 6.89 -1.68 10.12
N PHE A 57 7.48 -1.92 8.95
CA PHE A 57 7.65 -0.91 7.91
C PHE A 57 7.14 -1.41 6.57
N PHE A 58 6.63 -0.48 5.77
CA PHE A 58 6.25 -0.69 4.38
C PHE A 58 7.05 0.25 3.50
N ALA A 59 7.60 -0.27 2.42
CA ALA A 59 8.31 0.50 1.42
C ALA A 59 7.81 0.10 0.04
N GLY A 60 7.80 1.04 -0.90
CA GLY A 60 7.53 0.69 -2.28
C GLY A 60 7.77 1.81 -3.26
N THR A 61 7.82 1.46 -4.55
CA THR A 61 8.03 2.41 -5.64
C THR A 61 6.86 2.39 -6.61
N SER A 62 6.38 3.55 -7.06
CA SER A 62 5.26 3.66 -8.01
C SER A 62 4.01 2.89 -7.53
N THR A 63 3.47 1.93 -8.30
CA THR A 63 2.37 1.05 -7.87
C THR A 63 2.64 0.43 -6.50
N GLY A 64 3.88 -0.02 -6.24
CA GLY A 64 4.28 -0.58 -4.95
C GLY A 64 4.19 0.43 -3.81
N ALA A 65 4.44 1.72 -4.07
CA ALA A 65 4.30 2.78 -3.06
C ALA A 65 2.83 3.00 -2.68
N ILE A 66 1.93 2.98 -3.67
CA ILE A 66 0.48 3.08 -3.43
C ILE A 66 0.00 1.88 -2.61
N ILE A 67 0.43 0.65 -2.96
CA ILE A 67 0.09 -0.55 -2.18
C ILE A 67 0.64 -0.43 -0.75
N ALA A 68 1.91 -0.06 -0.61
CA ALA A 68 2.59 0.11 0.68
C ALA A 68 1.84 1.11 1.57
N ALA A 69 1.39 2.25 1.02
CA ALA A 69 0.61 3.24 1.77
C ALA A 69 -0.70 2.65 2.31
N GLY A 70 -1.40 1.81 1.54
CA GLY A 70 -2.67 1.20 1.99
C GLY A 70 -2.47 0.25 3.13
N LEU A 71 -1.44 -0.59 3.01
CA LEU A 71 -1.08 -1.54 4.05
C LEU A 71 -0.55 -0.83 5.30
N ALA A 72 0.19 0.27 5.14
CA ALA A 72 0.67 1.10 6.25
C ALA A 72 -0.46 1.70 7.09
N MET A 73 -1.57 2.10 6.46
CA MET A 73 -2.80 2.52 7.15
C MET A 73 -3.58 1.35 7.78
N GLY A 74 -3.12 0.11 7.63
CA GLY A 74 -3.80 -1.06 8.14
C GLY A 74 -5.02 -1.49 7.32
N MET A 75 -5.07 -1.15 6.01
CA MET A 75 -6.11 -1.70 5.13
C MET A 75 -5.88 -3.21 4.93
N PRO A 76 -6.94 -4.04 4.94
CA PRO A 76 -6.84 -5.42 4.49
C PRO A 76 -6.35 -5.49 3.04
N VAL A 77 -5.51 -6.46 2.71
CA VAL A 77 -4.96 -6.58 1.35
C VAL A 77 -6.09 -6.68 0.31
N ALA A 78 -7.19 -7.36 0.66
CA ALA A 78 -8.37 -7.48 -0.19
C ALA A 78 -8.99 -6.12 -0.59
N GLN A 79 -8.97 -5.13 0.31
CA GLN A 79 -9.49 -3.79 0.04
C GLN A 79 -8.58 -3.04 -0.93
N VAL A 80 -7.26 -3.13 -0.73
CA VAL A 80 -6.27 -2.54 -1.66
C VAL A 80 -6.38 -3.21 -3.03
N ARG A 81 -6.58 -4.52 -3.07
CA ARG A 81 -6.83 -5.29 -4.29
C ARG A 81 -8.07 -4.80 -5.04
N GLU A 82 -9.19 -4.64 -4.33
CA GLU A 82 -10.43 -4.16 -4.93
C GLU A 82 -10.24 -2.77 -5.55
N PHE A 83 -9.57 -1.84 -4.84
CA PHE A 83 -9.23 -0.53 -5.38
C PHE A 83 -8.54 -0.62 -6.76
N TYR A 84 -7.58 -1.54 -6.90
CA TYR A 84 -6.89 -1.76 -8.17
C TYR A 84 -7.74 -2.45 -9.24
N LEU A 85 -8.64 -3.35 -8.87
CA LEU A 85 -9.54 -4.00 -9.84
C LEU A 85 -10.60 -3.03 -10.36
N THR A 86 -11.19 -2.21 -9.48
CA THR A 86 -12.20 -1.21 -9.86
C THR A 86 -11.58 -0.07 -10.67
N ASN A 87 -10.40 0.43 -10.27
CA ASN A 87 -9.80 1.63 -10.86
C ASN A 87 -8.69 1.32 -11.88
N GLY A 88 -8.26 0.06 -12.01
CA GLY A 88 -7.07 -0.32 -12.77
C GLY A 88 -7.11 0.06 -14.25
N LYS A 89 -8.27 -0.05 -14.92
CA LYS A 89 -8.42 0.40 -16.31
C LYS A 89 -8.17 1.91 -16.47
N ALA A 90 -8.65 2.71 -15.53
CA ALA A 90 -8.43 4.16 -15.54
C ALA A 90 -6.99 4.52 -15.12
N MET A 91 -6.38 3.73 -14.22
CA MET A 91 -5.01 3.96 -13.73
C MET A 91 -3.92 3.52 -14.70
N PHE A 92 -4.17 2.50 -15.52
CA PHE A 92 -3.14 1.81 -16.31
C PHE A 92 -3.37 1.82 -17.81
N ASP A 93 -3.99 2.86 -18.35
CA ASP A 93 -4.06 3.05 -19.80
C ASP A 93 -2.62 3.07 -20.39
N LYS A 94 -2.28 2.03 -21.18
CA LYS A 94 -0.89 1.57 -21.42
C LYS A 94 0.01 2.63 -22.05
N VAL A 95 -0.55 3.44 -22.95
CA VAL A 95 0.20 4.51 -23.66
C VAL A 95 0.33 5.76 -22.78
N GLY A 96 -0.64 5.97 -21.88
CA GLY A 96 -0.68 7.08 -20.93
C GLY A 96 0.27 6.89 -19.76
N PHE A 97 0.28 5.73 -19.10
CA PHE A 97 1.04 5.53 -17.86
C PHE A 97 2.57 5.64 -18.04
N PHE A 98 3.16 4.97 -19.04
CA PHE A 98 4.61 5.07 -19.28
C PHE A 98 5.03 6.46 -19.75
N LYS A 99 4.22 7.10 -20.61
CA LYS A 99 4.47 8.46 -21.09
C LYS A 99 4.27 9.49 -19.96
N ARG A 100 3.29 9.31 -19.08
CA ARG A 100 3.01 10.11 -17.87
C ARG A 100 4.08 9.92 -16.81
N LEU A 101 4.57 8.71 -16.56
CA LEU A 101 5.67 8.48 -15.63
C LEU A 101 6.93 9.20 -16.12
N ARG A 102 7.29 9.03 -17.39
CA ARG A 102 8.40 9.76 -18.03
C ARG A 102 8.18 11.27 -18.08
N MET A 103 6.95 11.74 -18.30
CA MET A 103 6.61 13.17 -18.25
C MET A 103 6.60 13.72 -16.81
N MET A 104 6.17 12.95 -15.80
CA MET A 104 6.15 13.36 -14.40
C MET A 104 7.56 13.59 -13.86
N PHE A 105 8.54 12.81 -14.32
CA PHE A 105 9.96 13.09 -14.09
C PHE A 105 10.49 14.33 -14.84
N ARG A 106 9.72 14.92 -15.79
CA ARG A 106 10.10 16.11 -16.58
C ARG A 106 9.23 17.36 -16.35
N TYR A 107 7.99 17.19 -15.93
CA TYR A 107 6.93 18.19 -15.78
C TYR A 107 5.99 17.66 -14.70
N ALA A 108 6.26 18.00 -13.44
CA ALA A 108 5.37 17.65 -12.34
C ALA A 108 3.97 18.26 -12.59
N TYR A 109 2.93 17.53 -12.19
CA TYR A 109 1.51 17.95 -12.12
C TYR A 109 0.69 18.03 -13.43
N THR A 110 0.13 16.90 -13.86
CA THR A 110 -1.16 16.88 -14.59
C THR A 110 -1.83 15.50 -14.54
N ASP A 111 -2.09 14.96 -13.35
CA ASP A 111 -3.00 13.81 -13.24
C ASP A 111 -4.02 14.00 -12.12
N SER A 112 -5.16 14.62 -12.46
CA SER A 112 -6.24 14.95 -11.53
C SER A 112 -6.97 13.69 -11.05
N LYS A 113 -7.32 12.76 -11.95
CA LYS A 113 -8.21 11.62 -11.60
C LYS A 113 -7.59 10.61 -10.63
N LEU A 114 -6.33 10.22 -10.85
CA LEU A 114 -5.64 9.30 -9.93
C LEU A 114 -5.43 9.97 -8.57
N ARG A 115 -5.02 11.25 -8.56
CA ARG A 115 -4.85 12.01 -7.32
C ARG A 115 -6.16 12.08 -6.53
N ASP A 116 -7.28 12.36 -7.18
CA ASP A 116 -8.59 12.46 -6.52
C ASP A 116 -9.02 11.11 -5.93
N LYS A 117 -8.80 10.01 -6.66
CA LYS A 117 -9.06 8.66 -6.13
C LYS A 117 -8.14 8.28 -4.97
N LEU A 118 -6.87 8.69 -5.01
CA LEU A 118 -5.97 8.49 -3.88
C LEU A 118 -6.44 9.33 -2.67
N LYS A 119 -6.84 10.59 -2.86
CA LYS A 119 -7.40 11.40 -1.77
C LYS A 119 -8.67 10.79 -1.17
N GLU A 120 -9.54 10.22 -1.99
CA GLU A 120 -10.77 9.55 -1.54
C GLU A 120 -10.45 8.31 -0.68
N VAL A 121 -9.50 7.48 -1.12
CA VAL A 121 -9.16 6.22 -0.42
C VAL A 121 -8.29 6.45 0.81
N TYR A 122 -7.28 7.31 0.68
CA TYR A 122 -6.28 7.53 1.72
C TYR A 122 -6.63 8.68 2.66
N GLY A 123 -7.57 9.55 2.28
CA GLY A 123 -7.85 10.80 2.95
C GLY A 123 -6.88 11.91 2.54
N GLU A 124 -7.40 13.07 2.15
CA GLU A 124 -6.60 14.20 1.68
C GLU A 124 -5.60 14.72 2.73
N ASP A 125 -5.98 14.70 4.00
CA ASP A 125 -5.16 15.20 5.12
C ASP A 125 -4.27 14.10 5.75
N THR A 126 -4.15 12.95 5.10
CA THR A 126 -3.32 11.86 5.62
C THR A 126 -1.85 12.13 5.30
N LEU A 127 -1.12 12.58 6.32
CA LEU A 127 0.31 12.88 6.27
C LEU A 127 1.13 11.78 6.95
N LEU A 128 2.45 11.79 6.71
CA LEU A 128 3.40 10.98 7.47
C LEU A 128 3.28 11.31 8.96
N GLY A 129 3.25 10.26 9.80
CA GLY A 129 3.03 10.39 11.24
C GLY A 129 1.58 10.65 11.66
N SER A 130 0.60 10.59 10.74
CA SER A 130 -0.83 10.63 11.09
C SER A 130 -1.21 9.45 11.98
N GLU A 131 -2.11 9.68 12.94
CA GLU A 131 -2.71 8.62 13.79
C GLU A 131 -3.49 7.55 13.00
N LYS A 132 -3.77 7.82 11.71
CA LYS A 132 -4.33 6.82 10.79
C LYS A 132 -3.35 5.72 10.40
N LEU A 133 -2.04 5.93 10.59
CA LEU A 133 -1.02 4.95 10.26
C LEU A 133 -0.93 3.90 11.36
N ARG A 134 -0.88 2.63 10.92
CA ARG A 134 -0.79 1.45 11.78
C ARG A 134 0.59 0.79 11.68
N SER A 135 1.53 1.41 10.95
CA SER A 135 2.94 1.02 10.79
C SER A 135 3.93 2.12 11.21
N LEU A 136 5.22 1.79 11.31
CA LEU A 136 6.29 2.65 11.84
C LEU A 136 6.79 3.74 10.88
N LEU A 137 6.07 4.03 9.79
CA LEU A 137 6.26 5.15 8.86
C LEU A 137 4.90 5.61 8.35
#